data_AF-A0AAW6I4P4-F1
#
_entry.id   AF-A0AAW6I4P4-F1
#
_cell.length_a   1.000
_cell.length_b   1.000
_cell.length_c   1.000
_cell.angle_alpha   90.00
_cell.angle_beta   90.00
_cell.angle_gamma   90.00
#
_symmetry.space_group_name_H-M   'P 1'
#
loop_
_entity.id
_entity.type
_entity.pdbx_description
1 polymer ?
#
loop_
_entity_poly.entity_id
_entity_poly.type
_entity_poly.pdbx_seq_one_letter_code
_entity_poly.pdbx_strand_id
1 'polypeptide(L)'
;MKRWLFFIMLCTCGLFDSFTVKSQEALYIFRNDEQLLTPFFYSDIDSITYSAYDEAGKVHNEYVTQVVHTPDSIYRIPLAVIDSITFVQPETIYQPDAYELDARYLPYVKTVDSLTITFTSSLPPELKPSKGNVLYNFAYQVPFERGFLGNVKSVHLNADEIIVDCDLADITEVFKQYVSYQIHKPKDIQTKAVVSDETDTINKDFSLSYSHDIGKIGEFSIDGGCSYSSIIRTKILVLGEEKHICIQSNDEYKLDTDFGLAIKGEAEDDIDILFPVRFPIGILECSIQPQICYSLNASVSLTAAHSSCILKVYHEYGVINGKEYDGKHEWSLTSESNFSKDLTVEGSFLLGANFQLGIGLPMQSLGVGFDLQLAPQFTIDGSISPVKNPGAQINTDLYELKKKANIRLDAVANISPCAFVNGEKIWSAEEGKNHFSLSKTVPIRTIYLFPEFSELAIQTDISGKADISSTVTRDLIFPQQIGYALYDDNNELKEIVYAPDKLQFNKDFKNPMNLSLDHLKHNTLFIPLSSTRSRSTWQTRPRHSRLI
;
A
#
# COMPACT_ATOMS: atom_id res chain seq x y z
N MET A 1 9.62 -4.12 -58.44
CA MET A 1 9.76 -5.54 -58.04
C MET A 1 11.17 -5.73 -57.51
N LYS A 2 11.50 -6.10 -56.27
CA LYS A 2 10.83 -6.78 -55.16
C LYS A 2 11.42 -6.22 -53.84
N ARG A 3 10.77 -5.22 -53.25
CA ARG A 3 11.07 -4.74 -51.88
C ARG A 3 9.78 -4.44 -51.10
N TRP A 4 8.69 -5.10 -51.53
CA TRP A 4 7.29 -4.82 -51.20
C TRP A 4 6.57 -6.08 -50.68
N LEU A 5 7.25 -6.97 -49.97
CA LEU A 5 6.65 -8.25 -49.53
C LEU A 5 7.03 -8.71 -48.12
N PHE A 6 7.60 -7.85 -47.27
CA PHE A 6 7.81 -8.17 -45.84
C PHE A 6 7.20 -7.15 -44.87
N PHE A 7 6.49 -6.14 -45.39
CA PHE A 7 5.73 -5.16 -44.60
C PHE A 7 4.19 -5.36 -44.71
N ILE A 8 3.74 -6.43 -45.36
CA ILE A 8 2.32 -6.80 -45.54
C ILE A 8 2.03 -8.14 -44.82
N MET A 9 2.46 -8.23 -43.57
CA MET A 9 2.06 -9.34 -42.68
C MET A 9 1.97 -8.86 -41.23
N LEU A 10 1.52 -7.62 -41.02
CA LEU A 10 1.26 -7.10 -39.67
C LEU A 10 0.02 -6.21 -39.56
N CYS A 11 -0.76 -6.06 -40.62
CA CYS A 11 -2.06 -5.39 -40.58
C CYS A 11 -2.98 -6.11 -41.56
N THR A 12 -4.25 -6.27 -41.18
CA THR A 12 -5.34 -6.96 -41.87
C THR A 12 -5.38 -8.50 -41.76
N CYS A 13 -5.55 -8.98 -40.53
CA CYS A 13 -6.72 -9.80 -40.18
C CYS A 13 -7.30 -9.24 -38.88
N GLY A 14 -8.00 -8.11 -38.99
CA GLY A 14 -9.09 -7.87 -38.06
C GLY A 14 -10.25 -8.68 -38.60
N LEU A 15 -10.59 -9.79 -37.94
CA LEU A 15 -11.91 -10.40 -38.01
C LEU A 15 -12.13 -11.16 -36.70
N PHE A 16 -12.88 -10.52 -35.82
CA PHE A 16 -13.83 -11.14 -34.91
C PHE A 16 -13.36 -12.41 -34.19
N ASP A 17 -12.79 -12.24 -33.01
CA ASP A 17 -13.44 -12.82 -31.85
C ASP A 17 -13.84 -11.61 -31.00
N SER A 18 -15.06 -11.11 -31.18
CA SER A 18 -16.13 -11.48 -30.26
C SER A 18 -15.63 -11.31 -28.83
N PHE A 19 -16.26 -10.42 -28.08
CA PHE A 19 -16.55 -10.72 -26.69
C PHE A 19 -17.26 -12.09 -26.66
N THR A 20 -16.51 -13.18 -26.85
CA THR A 20 -16.80 -14.42 -26.17
C THR A 20 -16.43 -14.10 -24.73
N VAL A 21 -17.32 -13.35 -24.08
CA VAL A 21 -17.79 -13.74 -22.77
C VAL A 21 -18.02 -15.24 -22.95
N LYS A 22 -17.02 -16.08 -22.60
CA LYS A 22 -17.33 -17.42 -22.12
C LYS A 22 -18.45 -17.14 -21.15
N SER A 23 -19.68 -17.56 -21.46
CA SER A 23 -20.88 -17.30 -20.66
C SER A 23 -20.45 -17.35 -19.22
N GLN A 24 -20.37 -16.17 -18.59
CA GLN A 24 -19.64 -16.08 -17.34
C GLN A 24 -20.41 -16.98 -16.38
N GLU A 25 -19.75 -18.03 -15.89
CA GLU A 25 -20.32 -19.11 -15.11
C GLU A 25 -20.79 -18.55 -13.77
N ALA A 26 -21.93 -17.87 -13.79
CA ALA A 26 -22.46 -17.12 -12.68
C ALA A 26 -23.97 -17.30 -12.59
N LEU A 27 -24.40 -17.48 -11.35
CA LEU A 27 -25.79 -17.49 -10.92
C LEU A 27 -26.19 -16.06 -10.60
N TYR A 28 -27.29 -15.58 -11.16
CA TYR A 28 -27.85 -14.27 -10.90
C TYR A 28 -29.20 -14.45 -10.21
N ILE A 29 -29.30 -14.02 -8.95
CA ILE A 29 -30.54 -14.05 -8.17
C ILE A 29 -31.10 -12.62 -8.13
N PHE A 30 -32.17 -12.37 -8.88
CA PHE A 30 -32.89 -11.10 -8.84
C PHE A 30 -33.80 -11.05 -7.62
N ARG A 31 -33.77 -9.91 -6.93
CA ARG A 31 -34.49 -9.68 -5.69
C ARG A 31 -35.40 -8.46 -5.81
N ASN A 32 -36.51 -8.46 -5.09
CA ASN A 32 -37.44 -7.33 -5.00
C ASN A 32 -37.20 -6.42 -3.77
N ASP A 33 -35.99 -6.47 -3.22
CA ASP A 33 -35.54 -5.68 -2.08
C ASP A 33 -34.34 -4.79 -2.44
N GLU A 34 -33.77 -4.08 -1.45
CA GLU A 34 -32.69 -3.11 -1.66
C GLU A 34 -31.41 -3.69 -2.31
N GLN A 35 -31.21 -5.02 -2.27
CA GLN A 35 -30.04 -5.64 -2.89
C GLN A 35 -30.18 -5.80 -4.40
N LEU A 36 -31.42 -5.87 -4.92
CA LEU A 36 -31.88 -6.00 -6.33
C LEU A 36 -31.32 -7.18 -7.15
N LEU A 37 -30.05 -7.53 -6.95
CA LEU A 37 -29.34 -8.63 -7.58
C LEU A 37 -28.29 -9.18 -6.61
N THR A 38 -28.24 -10.49 -6.44
CA THR A 38 -27.15 -11.19 -5.76
C THR A 38 -26.50 -12.17 -6.75
N PRO A 39 -25.36 -11.81 -7.38
CA PRO A 39 -24.68 -12.70 -8.28
C PRO A 39 -23.63 -13.56 -7.56
N PHE A 40 -23.41 -14.77 -8.04
CA PHE A 40 -22.39 -15.70 -7.54
C PHE A 40 -21.67 -16.36 -8.71
N PHE A 41 -20.33 -16.44 -8.69
CA PHE A 41 -19.64 -17.30 -9.65
C PHE A 41 -19.84 -18.75 -9.23
N TYR A 42 -20.01 -19.67 -10.19
CA TYR A 42 -20.14 -21.09 -9.90
C TYR A 42 -18.93 -21.63 -9.13
N SER A 43 -17.73 -21.09 -9.40
CA SER A 43 -16.51 -21.44 -8.67
C SER A 43 -16.54 -21.11 -7.19
N ASP A 44 -17.37 -20.14 -6.79
CA ASP A 44 -17.48 -19.71 -5.39
C ASP A 44 -18.64 -20.42 -4.67
N ILE A 45 -19.44 -21.24 -5.37
CA ILE A 45 -20.59 -21.94 -4.80
C ILE A 45 -20.19 -23.38 -4.46
N ASP A 46 -20.14 -23.69 -3.17
CA ASP A 46 -19.97 -25.08 -2.70
C ASP A 46 -21.28 -25.85 -2.80
N SER A 47 -22.38 -25.23 -2.35
CA SER A 47 -23.72 -25.80 -2.43
C SER A 47 -24.81 -24.75 -2.25
N ILE A 48 -26.00 -25.06 -2.76
CA ILE A 48 -27.22 -24.27 -2.53
C ILE A 48 -28.23 -25.16 -1.83
N THR A 49 -28.75 -24.70 -0.70
CA THR A 49 -29.70 -25.43 0.15
C THR A 49 -30.86 -24.52 0.55
N TYR A 50 -31.88 -25.08 1.20
CA TYR A 50 -32.97 -24.31 1.79
C TYR A 50 -32.97 -24.48 3.31
N SER A 51 -33.33 -23.43 4.03
CA SER A 51 -33.37 -23.41 5.49
C SER A 51 -34.68 -22.85 6.03
N ALA A 52 -35.13 -23.43 7.14
CA ALA A 52 -36.27 -22.94 7.91
C ALA A 52 -35.89 -21.77 8.85
N TYR A 53 -34.60 -21.45 8.94
CA TYR A 53 -34.12 -20.25 9.63
C TYR A 53 -34.23 -19.03 8.71
N ASP A 54 -34.76 -17.93 9.21
CA ASP A 54 -34.71 -16.64 8.51
C ASP A 54 -33.34 -15.94 8.65
N GLU A 55 -33.19 -14.74 8.05
CA GLU A 55 -31.97 -13.94 8.12
C GLU A 55 -31.58 -13.55 9.56
N ALA A 56 -32.56 -13.40 10.45
CA ALA A 56 -32.34 -13.10 11.87
C ALA A 56 -32.03 -14.35 12.72
N GLY A 57 -31.98 -15.53 12.09
CA GLY A 57 -31.72 -16.80 12.76
C GLY A 57 -32.93 -17.36 13.53
N LYS A 58 -34.15 -16.89 13.25
CA LYS A 58 -35.38 -17.43 13.84
C LYS A 58 -35.91 -18.59 13.00
N VAL A 59 -36.34 -19.65 13.68
CA VAL A 59 -36.89 -20.86 13.05
C VAL A 59 -38.37 -20.67 12.69
N HIS A 60 -38.72 -21.11 11.49
CA HIS A 60 -40.09 -21.19 10.97
C HIS A 60 -40.48 -22.65 10.70
N ASN A 61 -41.77 -22.89 10.49
CA ASN A 61 -42.28 -24.26 10.22
C ASN A 61 -41.99 -24.72 8.78
N GLU A 62 -41.66 -23.79 7.90
CA GLU A 62 -41.42 -24.02 6.47
C GLU A 62 -40.02 -23.50 6.10
N TYR A 63 -39.53 -23.93 4.93
CA TYR A 63 -38.33 -23.32 4.36
C TYR A 63 -38.63 -21.88 3.97
N VAL A 64 -37.88 -20.93 4.54
CA VAL A 64 -38.09 -19.49 4.34
C VAL A 64 -36.88 -18.79 3.72
N THR A 65 -35.72 -19.45 3.68
CA THR A 65 -34.51 -18.93 3.06
C THR A 65 -33.87 -19.93 2.10
N GLN A 66 -33.33 -19.42 0.99
CA GLN A 66 -32.29 -20.08 0.21
C GLN A 66 -30.94 -19.75 0.83
N VAL A 67 -30.08 -20.75 0.98
CA VAL A 67 -28.75 -20.62 1.57
C VAL A 67 -27.70 -21.00 0.52
N VAL A 68 -26.88 -20.04 0.14
CA VAL A 68 -25.72 -20.25 -0.74
C VAL A 68 -24.49 -20.36 0.16
N HIS A 69 -23.85 -21.53 0.13
CA HIS A 69 -22.60 -21.79 0.84
C HIS A 69 -21.43 -21.50 -0.10
N THR A 70 -20.49 -20.67 0.37
CA THR A 70 -19.22 -20.39 -0.30
C THR A 70 -18.07 -20.85 0.59
N PRO A 71 -16.84 -21.02 0.06
CA PRO A 71 -15.71 -21.50 0.86
C PRO A 71 -15.39 -20.66 2.10
N ASP A 72 -15.75 -19.38 2.07
CA ASP A 72 -15.44 -18.37 3.08
C ASP A 72 -16.68 -17.82 3.81
N SER A 73 -17.91 -18.11 3.35
CA SER A 73 -19.12 -17.45 3.85
C SER A 73 -20.42 -18.25 3.62
N ILE A 74 -21.50 -17.74 4.22
CA ILE A 74 -22.86 -18.28 4.06
C ILE A 74 -23.81 -17.12 3.80
N TYR A 75 -24.42 -17.11 2.62
CA TYR A 75 -25.40 -16.11 2.21
C TYR A 75 -26.81 -16.67 2.39
N ARG A 76 -27.62 -16.02 3.24
CA ARG A 76 -29.03 -16.37 3.45
C ARG A 76 -29.90 -15.37 2.69
N ILE A 77 -30.73 -15.87 1.78
CA ILE A 77 -31.58 -15.09 0.90
C ILE A 77 -33.03 -15.49 1.18
N PRO A 78 -33.90 -14.60 1.69
CA PRO A 78 -35.30 -14.90 1.94
C PRO A 78 -35.99 -15.33 0.65
N LEU A 79 -36.72 -16.44 0.68
CA LEU A 79 -37.41 -16.93 -0.51
C LEU A 79 -38.47 -15.94 -1.00
N ALA A 80 -39.08 -15.20 -0.07
CA ALA A 80 -40.11 -14.20 -0.38
C ALA A 80 -39.59 -13.01 -1.21
N VAL A 81 -38.27 -12.76 -1.20
CA VAL A 81 -37.69 -11.64 -1.97
C VAL A 81 -37.13 -12.06 -3.31
N ILE A 82 -36.94 -13.36 -3.56
CA ILE A 82 -36.42 -13.86 -4.84
C ILE A 82 -37.49 -13.69 -5.90
N ASP A 83 -37.25 -12.81 -6.86
CA ASP A 83 -38.13 -12.62 -8.01
C ASP A 83 -37.82 -13.66 -9.10
N SER A 84 -36.54 -13.79 -9.47
CA SER A 84 -36.11 -14.77 -10.48
C SER A 84 -34.65 -15.18 -10.32
N ILE A 85 -34.29 -16.30 -10.93
CA ILE A 85 -32.93 -16.82 -10.96
C ILE A 85 -32.57 -17.14 -12.40
N THR A 86 -31.42 -16.64 -12.87
CA THR A 86 -30.87 -16.97 -14.19
C THR A 86 -29.43 -17.44 -14.08
N PHE A 87 -29.04 -18.30 -15.00
CA PHE A 87 -27.70 -18.87 -15.16
C PHE A 87 -26.98 -18.26 -16.38
N VAL A 88 -27.63 -17.28 -17.02
CA VAL A 88 -27.14 -16.56 -18.18
C VAL A 88 -27.15 -15.08 -17.83
N GLN A 89 -26.05 -14.40 -18.13
CA GLN A 89 -25.95 -12.95 -17.96
C GLN A 89 -27.09 -12.27 -18.76
N PRO A 90 -27.88 -11.40 -18.12
CA PRO A 90 -28.94 -10.66 -18.78
C PRO A 90 -28.42 -9.83 -19.96
N GLU A 91 -29.23 -9.70 -21.00
CA GLU A 91 -28.88 -8.86 -22.15
C GLU A 91 -28.76 -7.38 -21.75
N THR A 92 -27.78 -6.69 -22.34
CA THR A 92 -27.63 -5.23 -22.23
C THR A 92 -28.68 -4.53 -23.08
N ILE A 93 -29.39 -3.57 -22.50
CA ILE A 93 -30.36 -2.72 -23.19
C ILE A 93 -29.89 -1.26 -23.08
N TYR A 94 -29.64 -0.65 -24.23
CA TYR A 94 -29.19 0.74 -24.34
C TYR A 94 -30.37 1.71 -24.36
N GLN A 95 -30.12 2.95 -23.95
CA GLN A 95 -31.06 4.05 -24.15
C GLN A 95 -31.14 4.41 -25.64
N PRO A 96 -32.31 4.86 -26.15
CA PRO A 96 -32.46 5.19 -27.57
C PRO A 96 -31.52 6.28 -28.08
N ASP A 97 -31.15 7.23 -27.22
CA ASP A 97 -30.29 8.38 -27.54
C ASP A 97 -28.81 8.15 -27.19
N ALA A 98 -28.44 6.92 -26.84
CA ALA A 98 -27.06 6.53 -26.55
C ALA A 98 -26.37 6.00 -27.82
N TYR A 99 -25.27 6.64 -28.20
CA TYR A 99 -24.50 6.34 -29.39
C TYR A 99 -23.09 5.89 -29.03
N GLU A 100 -22.74 4.69 -29.47
CA GLU A 100 -21.37 4.20 -29.37
C GLU A 100 -20.47 4.91 -30.37
N LEU A 101 -19.38 5.49 -29.87
CA LEU A 101 -18.25 5.96 -30.66
C LEU A 101 -17.43 4.75 -31.13
N ASP A 102 -18.05 3.95 -32.00
CA ASP A 102 -17.52 2.69 -32.51
C ASP A 102 -16.45 2.91 -33.61
N ALA A 103 -16.03 1.81 -34.25
CA ALA A 103 -15.02 1.82 -35.30
C ALA A 103 -15.33 2.76 -36.49
N ARG A 104 -16.59 3.12 -36.71
CA ARG A 104 -17.01 4.04 -37.80
C ARG A 104 -16.61 5.49 -37.50
N TYR A 105 -16.51 5.87 -36.23
CA TYR A 105 -16.11 7.22 -35.82
C TYR A 105 -14.60 7.44 -35.87
N LEU A 106 -13.80 6.40 -35.54
CA LEU A 106 -12.36 6.52 -35.32
C LEU A 106 -11.57 7.23 -36.44
N PRO A 107 -11.81 6.98 -37.74
CA PRO A 107 -11.06 7.64 -38.81
C PRO A 107 -11.27 9.15 -38.88
N TYR A 108 -12.35 9.65 -38.27
CA TYR A 108 -12.74 11.06 -38.32
C TYR A 108 -12.40 11.81 -37.04
N VAL A 109 -12.00 11.13 -35.97
CA VAL A 109 -11.61 11.79 -34.71
C VAL A 109 -10.20 12.35 -34.85
N LYS A 110 -10.05 13.69 -34.73
CA LYS A 110 -8.74 14.35 -34.72
C LYS A 110 -8.15 14.41 -33.33
N THR A 111 -8.96 14.85 -32.37
CA THR A 111 -8.57 14.97 -30.96
C THR A 111 -9.76 14.67 -30.05
N VAL A 112 -9.42 14.18 -28.87
CA VAL A 112 -10.32 14.04 -27.72
C VAL A 112 -9.61 14.77 -26.58
N ASP A 113 -10.20 15.86 -26.11
CA ASP A 113 -9.69 16.61 -24.96
C ASP A 113 -10.81 16.73 -23.94
N SER A 114 -10.67 15.98 -22.85
CA SER A 114 -11.69 15.91 -21.82
C SER A 114 -13.08 15.65 -22.45
N LEU A 115 -14.07 16.51 -22.20
CA LEU A 115 -15.44 16.35 -22.72
C LEU A 115 -15.66 16.95 -24.12
N THR A 116 -14.59 17.28 -24.85
CA THR A 116 -14.65 17.82 -26.21
C THR A 116 -14.06 16.85 -27.21
N ILE A 117 -14.83 16.51 -28.24
CA ILE A 117 -14.37 15.71 -29.39
C ILE A 117 -14.28 16.60 -30.61
N THR A 118 -13.13 16.60 -31.29
CA THR A 118 -12.95 17.28 -32.57
C THR A 118 -12.93 16.26 -33.69
N PHE A 119 -13.92 16.33 -34.58
CA PHE A 119 -13.98 15.52 -35.79
C PHE A 119 -13.51 16.30 -37.03
N THR A 120 -13.06 15.58 -38.05
CA THR A 120 -12.85 16.14 -39.39
C THR A 120 -14.17 16.56 -40.02
N SER A 121 -14.16 17.57 -40.89
CA SER A 121 -15.33 17.96 -41.70
C SER A 121 -15.87 16.87 -42.62
N SER A 122 -15.07 15.81 -42.88
CA SER A 122 -15.47 14.65 -43.67
C SER A 122 -16.31 13.62 -42.90
N LEU A 123 -16.64 13.87 -41.61
CA LEU A 123 -17.54 13.02 -40.85
C LEU A 123 -18.88 12.88 -41.57
N PRO A 124 -19.32 11.65 -41.91
CA PRO A 124 -20.58 11.42 -42.62
C PRO A 124 -21.78 12.01 -41.85
N PRO A 125 -22.77 12.61 -42.56
CA PRO A 125 -23.93 13.25 -41.92
C PRO A 125 -24.69 12.33 -40.96
N GLU A 126 -24.76 11.04 -41.25
CA GLU A 126 -25.43 10.02 -40.43
C GLU A 126 -24.71 9.70 -39.10
N LEU A 127 -23.41 9.99 -39.01
CA LEU A 127 -22.63 9.84 -37.78
C LEU A 127 -22.56 11.13 -36.98
N LYS A 128 -23.00 12.27 -37.55
CA LYS A 128 -22.86 13.57 -36.91
C LYS A 128 -23.72 13.63 -35.64
N PRO A 129 -23.10 13.82 -34.46
CA PRO A 129 -23.86 13.94 -33.22
C PRO A 129 -24.80 15.14 -33.23
N SER A 130 -25.89 15.03 -32.49
CA SER A 130 -26.86 16.10 -32.25
C SER A 130 -26.91 16.45 -30.76
N LYS A 131 -27.30 17.69 -30.45
CA LYS A 131 -27.52 18.13 -29.07
C LYS A 131 -28.48 17.18 -28.35
N GLY A 132 -28.11 16.75 -27.15
CA GLY A 132 -28.85 15.80 -26.32
C GLY A 132 -28.53 14.34 -26.57
N ASN A 133 -27.73 14.00 -27.60
CA ASN A 133 -27.21 12.63 -27.73
C ASN A 133 -26.22 12.33 -26.60
N VAL A 134 -26.20 11.08 -26.16
CA VAL A 134 -25.22 10.58 -25.20
C VAL A 134 -24.19 9.79 -25.99
N LEU A 135 -22.93 10.23 -25.97
CA LEU A 135 -21.83 9.57 -26.66
C LEU A 135 -21.03 8.75 -25.66
N TYR A 136 -20.72 7.50 -26.00
CA TYR A 136 -19.91 6.64 -25.14
C TYR A 136 -18.86 5.85 -25.92
N ASN A 137 -17.73 5.58 -25.28
CA ASN A 137 -16.74 4.60 -25.70
C ASN A 137 -16.20 3.87 -24.47
N PHE A 138 -16.49 2.57 -24.37
CA PHE A 138 -15.92 1.68 -23.33
C PHE A 138 -14.92 0.68 -23.93
N ALA A 139 -14.42 0.96 -25.14
CA ALA A 139 -13.46 0.10 -25.82
C ALA A 139 -12.01 0.43 -25.45
N TYR A 140 -11.75 1.62 -24.88
CA TYR A 140 -10.44 2.05 -24.38
C TYR A 140 -9.33 1.92 -25.43
N GLN A 141 -9.62 2.45 -26.62
CA GLN A 141 -8.79 2.33 -27.82
C GLN A 141 -8.45 3.71 -28.36
N VAL A 142 -7.31 3.87 -29.03
CA VAL A 142 -6.94 5.14 -29.67
C VAL A 142 -8.08 5.63 -30.60
N PRO A 143 -8.54 6.89 -30.48
CA PRO A 143 -8.06 7.98 -29.62
C PRO A 143 -8.76 8.11 -28.24
N PHE A 144 -9.69 7.23 -27.91
CA PHE A 144 -10.41 7.15 -26.62
C PHE A 144 -9.70 6.24 -25.62
N GLU A 145 -8.43 6.48 -25.34
CA GLU A 145 -7.60 5.62 -24.47
C GLU A 145 -8.08 5.60 -23.01
N ARG A 146 -8.80 6.64 -22.59
CA ARG A 146 -9.46 6.76 -21.29
C ARG A 146 -10.95 6.42 -21.32
N GLY A 147 -11.43 5.88 -22.45
CA GLY A 147 -12.84 5.80 -22.79
C GLY A 147 -13.46 7.18 -23.02
N PHE A 148 -14.79 7.22 -23.17
CA PHE A 148 -15.56 8.47 -23.26
C PHE A 148 -16.97 8.26 -22.73
N LEU A 149 -17.51 9.25 -22.03
CA LEU A 149 -18.90 9.28 -21.59
C LEU A 149 -19.37 10.73 -21.46
N GLY A 150 -20.21 11.20 -22.39
CA GLY A 150 -20.64 12.59 -22.39
C GLY A 150 -21.98 12.84 -23.08
N ASN A 151 -22.73 13.80 -22.57
CA ASN A 151 -23.98 14.29 -23.14
C ASN A 151 -23.71 15.52 -24.03
N VAL A 152 -24.08 15.47 -25.31
CA VAL A 152 -23.77 16.52 -26.27
C VAL A 152 -24.51 17.82 -25.94
N LYS A 153 -23.76 18.84 -25.56
CA LYS A 153 -24.24 20.18 -25.23
C LYS A 153 -24.36 21.06 -26.48
N SER A 154 -23.32 21.03 -27.32
CA SER A 154 -23.24 21.83 -28.54
C SER A 154 -22.43 21.13 -29.61
N VAL A 155 -22.80 21.38 -30.86
CA VAL A 155 -22.04 20.99 -32.05
C VAL A 155 -21.85 22.24 -32.87
N HIS A 156 -20.59 22.63 -33.09
CA HIS A 156 -20.27 23.83 -33.84
C HIS A 156 -19.17 23.56 -34.88
N LEU A 157 -19.24 24.29 -35.99
CA LEU A 157 -18.23 24.22 -37.03
C LEU A 157 -17.19 25.29 -36.75
N ASN A 158 -15.93 24.91 -36.64
CA ASN A 158 -14.82 25.86 -36.57
C ASN A 158 -13.87 25.58 -37.72
N ALA A 159 -13.75 26.55 -38.63
CA ALA A 159 -13.10 26.36 -39.93
C ALA A 159 -13.66 25.12 -40.68
N ASP A 160 -12.85 24.06 -40.79
CA ASP A 160 -13.17 22.78 -41.46
C ASP A 160 -13.23 21.60 -40.46
N GLU A 161 -13.53 21.88 -39.19
CA GLU A 161 -13.64 20.89 -38.12
C GLU A 161 -15.02 20.94 -37.47
N ILE A 162 -15.49 19.78 -37.02
CA ILE A 162 -16.74 19.65 -36.26
C ILE A 162 -16.36 19.46 -34.80
N ILE A 163 -16.62 20.45 -33.97
CA ILE A 163 -16.34 20.42 -32.54
C ILE A 163 -17.63 20.06 -31.80
N VAL A 164 -17.54 19.03 -30.96
CA VAL A 164 -18.64 18.52 -30.14
C VAL A 164 -18.27 18.69 -28.68
N ASP A 165 -18.96 19.62 -28.01
CA ASP A 165 -18.81 19.85 -26.57
C ASP A 165 -19.85 19.04 -25.81
N CYS A 166 -19.41 18.33 -24.78
CA CYS A 166 -20.27 17.53 -23.93
C CYS A 166 -20.27 18.03 -22.48
N ASP A 167 -21.36 17.79 -21.77
CA ASP A 167 -21.38 17.74 -20.31
C ASP A 167 -21.20 16.28 -19.85
N LEU A 168 -20.85 16.07 -18.58
CA LEU A 168 -20.77 14.73 -17.97
C LEU A 168 -22.10 13.99 -18.10
N ALA A 169 -22.06 12.74 -18.56
CA ALA A 169 -23.22 11.85 -18.57
C ALA A 169 -23.16 10.81 -17.45
N ASP A 170 -24.32 10.45 -16.91
CA ASP A 170 -24.49 9.32 -15.98
C ASP A 170 -24.59 8.00 -16.76
N ILE A 171 -24.16 6.90 -16.14
CA ILE A 171 -24.24 5.57 -16.73
C ILE A 171 -25.68 5.14 -17.09
N THR A 172 -26.69 5.66 -16.37
CA THR A 172 -28.13 5.44 -16.64
C THR A 172 -28.62 6.13 -17.92
N GLU A 173 -27.89 7.14 -18.41
CA GLU A 173 -28.16 7.79 -19.70
C GLU A 173 -27.66 6.94 -20.89
N VAL A 174 -26.79 5.96 -20.64
CA VAL A 174 -26.33 4.98 -21.65
C VAL A 174 -27.15 3.71 -21.59
N PHE A 175 -27.33 3.17 -20.38
CA PHE A 175 -27.96 1.86 -20.19
C PHE A 175 -29.32 2.00 -19.54
N LYS A 176 -30.34 1.44 -20.21
CA LYS A 176 -31.61 1.12 -19.57
C LYS A 176 -31.49 -0.15 -18.72
N GLN A 177 -30.72 -1.12 -19.21
CA GLN A 177 -30.36 -2.32 -18.48
C GLN A 177 -28.90 -2.68 -18.76
N TYR A 178 -28.12 -2.83 -17.70
CA TYR A 178 -26.76 -3.37 -17.79
C TYR A 178 -26.48 -4.22 -16.57
N VAL A 179 -26.11 -5.47 -16.79
CA VAL A 179 -25.69 -6.38 -15.74
C VAL A 179 -24.31 -6.88 -16.08
N SER A 180 -23.34 -6.60 -15.22
CA SER A 180 -21.99 -7.11 -15.34
C SER A 180 -21.52 -7.61 -13.98
N TYR A 181 -21.13 -8.88 -13.93
CA TYR A 181 -20.47 -9.45 -12.77
C TYR A 181 -19.20 -10.14 -13.23
N GLN A 182 -18.07 -9.45 -13.04
CA GLN A 182 -16.82 -9.79 -13.67
C GLN A 182 -15.68 -9.86 -12.66
N ILE A 183 -14.90 -10.95 -12.73
CA ILE A 183 -13.55 -10.98 -12.19
C ILE A 183 -12.64 -10.50 -13.30
N HIS A 184 -11.95 -9.39 -13.05
CA HIS A 184 -10.98 -8.86 -13.98
C HIS A 184 -9.60 -9.43 -13.68
N LYS A 185 -9.08 -10.12 -14.69
CA LYS A 185 -7.74 -10.70 -14.74
C LYS A 185 -7.06 -10.12 -16.00
N PRO A 186 -5.80 -9.70 -15.98
CA PRO A 186 -5.13 -9.40 -17.23
C PRO A 186 -5.07 -10.67 -18.07
N LYS A 187 -5.21 -10.54 -19.38
CA LYS A 187 -4.44 -11.42 -20.26
C LYS A 187 -3.02 -10.91 -20.20
N ASP A 188 -2.08 -11.77 -19.85
CA ASP A 188 -0.66 -11.51 -20.06
C ASP A 188 -0.45 -10.86 -21.43
N ILE A 189 0.37 -9.81 -21.47
CA ILE A 189 1.19 -9.59 -22.66
C ILE A 189 2.11 -10.83 -22.72
N GLN A 190 1.66 -11.86 -23.44
CA GLN A 190 2.34 -13.15 -23.47
C GLN A 190 3.81 -12.99 -23.90
N THR A 191 4.71 -13.43 -23.02
CA THR A 191 5.89 -14.17 -23.48
C THR A 191 5.83 -15.58 -22.88
N LYS A 192 5.29 -16.50 -23.69
CA LYS A 192 5.44 -17.97 -23.65
C LYS A 192 5.28 -18.71 -22.30
N ALA A 193 4.09 -19.29 -22.15
CA ALA A 193 3.79 -20.69 -21.83
C ALA A 193 4.62 -21.41 -20.75
N VAL A 194 4.01 -21.59 -19.57
CA VAL A 194 3.87 -22.89 -18.89
C VAL A 194 2.49 -22.90 -18.22
N VAL A 195 1.79 -24.04 -18.31
CA VAL A 195 0.50 -24.28 -17.66
C VAL A 195 0.76 -24.68 -16.21
N SER A 196 0.32 -23.85 -15.28
CA SER A 196 -0.02 -24.20 -13.89
C SER A 196 -1.36 -23.53 -13.56
N ASP A 197 -2.19 -24.19 -12.74
CA ASP A 197 -3.47 -23.65 -12.24
C ASP A 197 -3.21 -22.50 -11.25
N GLU A 198 -2.71 -21.38 -11.78
CA GLU A 198 -2.40 -20.16 -11.04
C GLU A 198 -3.47 -19.10 -11.36
N THR A 199 -4.07 -18.54 -10.32
CA THR A 199 -5.02 -17.43 -10.45
C THR A 199 -4.29 -16.18 -10.94
N ASP A 200 -4.46 -15.84 -12.22
CA ASP A 200 -3.89 -14.63 -12.85
C ASP A 200 -4.35 -13.31 -12.18
N THR A 201 -3.37 -12.48 -11.75
CA THR A 201 -3.53 -11.20 -11.04
C THR A 201 -3.13 -9.98 -11.89
N ILE A 202 -3.70 -8.81 -11.64
CA ILE A 202 -3.26 -7.53 -12.23
C ILE A 202 -1.92 -7.14 -11.65
N ASN A 203 -0.82 -7.45 -12.33
CA ASN A 203 0.53 -7.14 -11.86
C ASN A 203 1.13 -5.95 -12.62
N LYS A 204 1.63 -4.96 -11.86
CA LYS A 204 2.38 -3.82 -12.37
C LYS A 204 3.63 -3.63 -11.52
N ASP A 205 4.78 -3.75 -12.18
CA ASP A 205 6.07 -3.44 -11.59
C ASP A 205 6.54 -2.06 -12.05
N PHE A 206 7.10 -1.30 -11.13
CA PHE A 206 7.62 0.03 -11.36
C PHE A 206 9.05 0.09 -10.83
N SER A 207 9.98 0.56 -11.66
CA SER A 207 11.33 0.85 -11.20
C SER A 207 11.34 2.22 -10.55
N LEU A 208 11.90 2.28 -9.34
CA LEU A 208 12.11 3.50 -8.58
C LEU A 208 13.61 3.77 -8.58
N SER A 209 14.06 4.76 -9.34
CA SER A 209 15.46 5.21 -9.26
C SER A 209 15.47 6.72 -9.33
N TYR A 210 15.73 7.36 -8.20
CA TYR A 210 15.61 8.80 -8.05
C TYR A 210 16.67 9.33 -7.09
N SER A 211 17.33 10.40 -7.50
CA SER A 211 18.28 11.16 -6.68
C SER A 211 17.84 12.61 -6.67
N HIS A 212 17.74 13.19 -5.49
CA HIS A 212 17.22 14.54 -5.32
C HIS A 212 18.12 15.36 -4.40
N ASP A 213 18.48 16.54 -4.87
CA ASP A 213 19.20 17.56 -4.10
C ASP A 213 18.17 18.55 -3.54
N ILE A 214 18.00 18.56 -2.21
CA ILE A 214 17.13 19.51 -1.48
C ILE A 214 17.88 20.84 -1.21
N GLY A 215 18.86 21.18 -2.05
CA GLY A 215 19.67 22.38 -1.96
C GLY A 215 20.60 22.37 -0.74
N LYS A 216 20.47 23.35 0.15
CA LYS A 216 21.38 23.50 1.31
C LYS A 216 21.15 22.45 2.41
N ILE A 217 20.07 21.69 2.31
CA ILE A 217 19.63 20.72 3.31
C ILE A 217 20.31 19.36 3.07
N GLY A 218 20.73 19.05 1.83
CA GLY A 218 21.43 17.82 1.48
C GLY A 218 20.74 17.05 0.37
N GLU A 219 21.18 15.80 0.17
CA GLU A 219 20.71 14.94 -0.91
C GLU A 219 20.16 13.61 -0.38
N PHE A 220 19.16 13.07 -1.07
CA PHE A 220 18.73 11.68 -0.89
C PHE A 220 18.71 10.94 -2.22
N SER A 221 18.86 9.63 -2.11
CA SER A 221 18.61 8.70 -3.19
C SER A 221 17.73 7.55 -2.73
N ILE A 222 16.84 7.14 -3.62
CA ILE A 222 16.04 5.93 -3.52
C ILE A 222 16.28 5.13 -4.80
N ASP A 223 16.63 3.87 -4.63
CA ASP A 223 16.81 2.93 -5.74
C ASP A 223 16.09 1.62 -5.38
N GLY A 224 15.40 1.02 -6.34
CA GLY A 224 14.63 -0.19 -6.12
C GLY A 224 13.39 -0.26 -7.01
N GLY A 225 12.30 -0.76 -6.44
CA GLY A 225 11.05 -0.90 -7.15
C GLY A 225 9.84 -0.95 -6.24
N CYS A 226 8.69 -0.67 -6.83
CA CYS A 226 7.43 -1.04 -6.24
C CYS A 226 6.65 -1.93 -7.19
N SER A 227 5.82 -2.80 -6.62
CA SER A 227 4.88 -3.58 -7.38
C SER A 227 3.48 -3.45 -6.80
N TYR A 228 2.51 -3.51 -7.70
CA TYR A 228 1.10 -3.58 -7.39
C TYR A 228 0.57 -4.85 -8.02
N SER A 229 -0.11 -5.65 -7.21
CA SER A 229 -0.87 -6.82 -7.66
C SER A 229 -2.31 -6.70 -7.18
N SER A 230 -3.30 -7.03 -8.02
CA SER A 230 -4.69 -6.94 -7.61
C SER A 230 -5.60 -7.93 -8.31
N ILE A 231 -6.60 -8.42 -7.58
CA ILE A 231 -7.76 -9.11 -8.12
C ILE A 231 -8.98 -8.23 -7.88
N ILE A 232 -9.59 -7.74 -8.96
CA ILE A 232 -10.75 -6.85 -8.90
C ILE A 232 -11.98 -7.59 -9.37
N ARG A 233 -13.00 -7.61 -8.52
CA ARG A 233 -14.34 -8.10 -8.81
C ARG A 233 -15.28 -6.91 -8.87
N THR A 234 -15.98 -6.78 -9.99
CA THR A 234 -16.95 -5.70 -10.18
C THR A 234 -18.33 -6.29 -10.36
N LYS A 235 -19.29 -5.73 -9.64
CA LYS A 235 -20.71 -5.95 -9.81
C LYS A 235 -21.34 -4.62 -10.20
N ILE A 236 -21.81 -4.54 -11.44
CA ILE A 236 -22.50 -3.36 -11.97
C ILE A 236 -23.89 -3.80 -12.40
N LEU A 237 -24.89 -3.13 -11.83
CA LEU A 237 -26.28 -3.30 -12.15
C LEU A 237 -26.88 -1.92 -12.44
N VAL A 238 -27.50 -1.80 -13.60
CA VAL A 238 -28.35 -0.68 -13.97
C VAL A 238 -29.69 -1.25 -14.39
N LEU A 239 -30.79 -0.83 -13.75
CA LEU A 239 -32.17 -1.22 -14.03
C LEU A 239 -33.07 0.02 -14.01
N GLY A 240 -33.27 0.64 -15.18
CA GLY A 240 -33.97 1.92 -15.26
C GLY A 240 -33.21 3.02 -14.52
N GLU A 241 -33.83 3.58 -13.48
CA GLU A 241 -33.20 4.60 -12.62
C GLU A 241 -32.39 3.99 -11.45
N GLU A 242 -32.56 2.69 -11.18
CA GLU A 242 -31.82 2.02 -10.11
C GLU A 242 -30.41 1.67 -10.57
N LYS A 243 -29.42 2.00 -9.72
CA LYS A 243 -28.01 1.74 -9.99
C LYS A 243 -27.34 1.14 -8.77
N HIS A 244 -26.70 0.00 -8.98
CA HIS A 244 -25.88 -0.66 -7.97
C HIS A 244 -24.51 -0.95 -8.58
N ILE A 245 -23.52 -0.18 -8.14
CA ILE A 245 -22.12 -0.39 -8.50
C ILE A 245 -21.42 -0.86 -7.24
N CYS A 246 -20.89 -2.07 -7.23
CA CYS A 246 -20.08 -2.59 -6.15
C CYS A 246 -18.74 -3.07 -6.72
N ILE A 247 -17.66 -2.70 -6.05
CA ILE A 247 -16.29 -3.04 -6.39
C ILE A 247 -15.71 -3.73 -5.15
N GLN A 248 -15.23 -4.94 -5.37
CA GLN A 248 -14.46 -5.69 -4.40
C GLN A 248 -13.05 -5.84 -4.97
N SER A 249 -12.04 -5.50 -4.18
CA SER A 249 -10.64 -5.66 -4.56
C SER A 249 -9.86 -6.43 -3.50
N ASN A 250 -8.94 -7.26 -3.96
CA ASN A 250 -7.90 -7.85 -3.12
C ASN A 250 -6.56 -7.41 -3.71
N ASP A 251 -6.00 -6.39 -3.07
CA ASP A 251 -4.84 -5.64 -3.52
C ASP A 251 -3.63 -6.02 -2.66
N GLU A 252 -2.49 -6.19 -3.31
CA GLU A 252 -1.20 -6.34 -2.64
C GLU A 252 -0.23 -5.34 -3.24
N TYR A 253 0.28 -4.46 -2.38
CA TYR A 253 1.26 -3.44 -2.66
C TYR A 253 2.58 -3.85 -2.03
N LYS A 254 3.63 -3.88 -2.82
CA LYS A 254 4.99 -4.12 -2.34
C LYS A 254 5.86 -2.92 -2.68
N LEU A 255 6.61 -2.45 -1.68
CA LEU A 255 7.69 -1.48 -1.83
C LEU A 255 8.99 -2.15 -1.42
N ASP A 256 9.94 -2.26 -2.34
CA ASP A 256 11.23 -2.93 -2.13
C ASP A 256 12.35 -1.99 -2.55
N THR A 257 13.08 -1.48 -1.57
CA THR A 257 13.80 -0.21 -1.75
C THR A 257 15.09 -0.17 -0.95
N ASP A 258 16.14 0.25 -1.63
CA ASP A 258 17.39 0.69 -1.08
C ASP A 258 17.39 2.23 -0.98
N PHE A 259 17.84 2.74 0.15
CA PHE A 259 17.87 4.17 0.43
C PHE A 259 19.26 4.62 0.86
N GLY A 260 19.67 5.77 0.33
CA GLY A 260 20.83 6.54 0.76
C GLY A 260 20.38 7.96 1.16
N LEU A 261 20.93 8.48 2.26
CA LEU A 261 20.56 9.78 2.78
C LEU A 261 21.77 10.53 3.34
N ALA A 262 21.94 11.78 2.96
CA ALA A 262 22.89 12.71 3.58
C ALA A 262 22.23 14.08 3.73
N ILE A 263 21.46 14.25 4.80
CA ILE A 263 20.57 15.39 5.00
C ILE A 263 20.75 16.03 6.38
N LYS A 264 20.61 17.35 6.44
CA LYS A 264 20.55 18.15 7.66
C LYS A 264 19.54 19.28 7.52
N GLY A 265 18.35 19.12 8.10
CA GLY A 265 17.33 20.14 8.10
C GLY A 265 15.91 19.59 8.29
N GLU A 266 14.93 20.42 7.96
CA GLU A 266 13.50 20.10 7.95
C GLU A 266 12.97 20.30 6.52
N ALA A 267 12.23 19.32 5.99
CA ALA A 267 11.57 19.37 4.69
C ALA A 267 10.47 18.29 4.61
N GLU A 268 9.48 18.51 3.76
CA GLU A 268 8.43 17.54 3.46
C GLU A 268 7.92 17.85 2.05
N ASP A 269 7.82 16.83 1.20
CA ASP A 269 7.33 16.99 -0.17
C ASP A 269 6.96 15.62 -0.78
N ASP A 270 6.18 15.68 -1.86
CA ASP A 270 5.84 14.54 -2.70
C ASP A 270 6.34 14.77 -4.13
N ILE A 271 6.94 13.75 -4.72
CA ILE A 271 7.55 13.83 -6.05
C ILE A 271 6.91 12.79 -6.97
N ASP A 272 6.21 13.29 -7.99
CA ASP A 272 5.74 12.48 -9.09
C ASP A 272 6.91 11.91 -9.89
N ILE A 273 6.96 10.59 -10.01
CA ILE A 273 8.02 9.87 -10.73
C ILE A 273 7.54 9.16 -11.99
N LEU A 274 6.24 8.90 -12.11
CA LEU A 274 5.65 8.15 -13.20
C LEU A 274 4.32 8.79 -13.63
N PHE A 275 4.03 8.69 -14.93
CA PHE A 275 2.70 9.00 -15.43
C PHE A 275 1.70 7.94 -14.94
N PRO A 276 0.44 8.31 -14.69
CA PRO A 276 -0.59 7.38 -14.26
C PRO A 276 -0.73 6.23 -15.26
N VAL A 277 -0.56 5.00 -14.78
CA VAL A 277 -0.86 3.80 -15.56
C VAL A 277 -2.36 3.59 -15.51
N ARG A 278 -2.99 3.61 -16.68
CA ARG A 278 -4.43 3.44 -16.83
C ARG A 278 -4.75 2.13 -17.52
N PHE A 279 -5.82 1.48 -17.09
CA PHE A 279 -6.30 0.25 -17.71
C PHE A 279 -7.81 0.09 -17.47
N PRO A 280 -8.53 -0.53 -18.41
CA PRO A 280 -9.96 -0.72 -18.28
C PRO A 280 -10.33 -1.95 -17.46
N ILE A 281 -11.46 -1.85 -16.76
CA ILE A 281 -12.14 -2.92 -16.04
C ILE A 281 -13.61 -2.88 -16.47
N GLY A 282 -13.94 -3.63 -17.52
CA GLY A 282 -15.25 -3.62 -18.13
C GLY A 282 -15.54 -2.22 -18.69
N ILE A 283 -16.52 -1.54 -18.13
CA ILE A 283 -16.86 -0.15 -18.49
C ILE A 283 -16.14 0.90 -17.62
N LEU A 284 -15.36 0.49 -16.62
CA LEU A 284 -14.66 1.38 -15.69
C LEU A 284 -13.23 1.66 -16.14
N GLU A 285 -12.75 2.87 -15.89
CA GLU A 285 -11.34 3.26 -15.98
C GLU A 285 -10.69 3.08 -14.62
N CYS A 286 -9.61 2.30 -14.56
CA CYS A 286 -8.73 2.23 -13.40
C CYS A 286 -7.42 2.98 -13.69
N SER A 287 -6.90 3.68 -12.69
CA SER A 287 -5.60 4.34 -12.75
C SER A 287 -4.78 4.06 -11.50
N ILE A 288 -3.47 3.91 -11.68
CA ILE A 288 -2.50 3.84 -10.60
C ILE A 288 -1.40 4.84 -10.88
N GLN A 289 -1.16 5.73 -9.93
CA GLN A 289 -0.07 6.71 -9.98
C GLN A 289 0.83 6.55 -8.76
N PRO A 290 2.02 5.95 -8.92
CA PRO A 290 3.01 5.92 -7.86
C PRO A 290 3.79 7.25 -7.80
N GLN A 291 4.04 7.73 -6.59
CA GLN A 291 4.80 8.94 -6.26
C GLN A 291 5.80 8.59 -5.17
N ILE A 292 6.93 9.28 -5.11
CA ILE A 292 7.84 9.19 -3.95
C ILE A 292 7.34 10.20 -2.91
N CYS A 293 7.25 9.78 -1.65
CA CYS A 293 6.98 10.68 -0.54
C CYS A 293 8.17 10.74 0.41
N TYR A 294 8.45 11.93 0.94
CA TYR A 294 9.43 12.08 2.00
C TYR A 294 9.00 13.13 3.03
N SER A 295 9.30 12.86 4.29
CA SER A 295 9.10 13.78 5.39
C SER A 295 10.30 13.70 6.33
N LEU A 296 10.97 14.82 6.56
CA LEU A 296 12.22 14.86 7.32
C LEU A 296 12.21 16.01 8.32
N ASN A 297 12.58 15.68 9.55
CA ASN A 297 12.89 16.60 10.63
C ASN A 297 14.11 16.05 11.36
N ALA A 298 15.28 16.15 10.72
CA ALA A 298 16.47 15.48 11.22
C ALA A 298 17.82 15.97 10.63
N SER A 299 18.89 15.69 11.37
CA SER A 299 20.27 15.63 10.86
C SER A 299 20.69 14.17 10.71
N VAL A 300 20.67 13.65 9.49
CA VAL A 300 20.86 12.23 9.18
C VAL A 300 21.92 12.02 8.10
N SER A 301 22.81 11.08 8.35
CA SER A 301 23.64 10.45 7.33
C SER A 301 23.47 8.94 7.44
N LEU A 302 22.97 8.34 6.36
CA LEU A 302 22.69 6.93 6.18
C LEU A 302 23.23 6.52 4.81
N THR A 303 24.27 5.68 4.80
CA THR A 303 24.96 5.35 3.54
C THR A 303 24.31 4.20 2.77
N ALA A 304 23.46 3.38 3.43
CA ALA A 304 22.64 2.36 2.78
C ALA A 304 21.69 1.70 3.79
N ALA A 305 20.40 1.66 3.47
CA ALA A 305 19.38 0.84 4.12
C ALA A 305 18.52 0.16 3.07
N HIS A 306 18.29 -1.14 3.22
CA HIS A 306 17.28 -1.87 2.48
C HIS A 306 16.03 -1.99 3.35
N SER A 307 14.87 -1.64 2.81
CA SER A 307 13.57 -1.94 3.41
C SER A 307 12.64 -2.53 2.37
N SER A 308 11.94 -3.57 2.78
CA SER A 308 10.84 -4.18 2.04
C SER A 308 9.59 -4.06 2.88
N CYS A 309 8.52 -3.51 2.32
CA CYS A 309 7.21 -3.39 2.94
C CYS A 309 6.17 -4.01 2.01
N ILE A 310 5.32 -4.88 2.55
CA ILE A 310 4.21 -5.51 1.82
C ILE A 310 2.92 -5.22 2.56
N LEU A 311 2.02 -4.50 1.90
CA LEU A 311 0.67 -4.24 2.35
C LEU A 311 -0.31 -5.05 1.52
N LYS A 312 -1.13 -5.88 2.17
CA LYS A 312 -2.29 -6.52 1.54
C LYS A 312 -3.55 -5.84 2.04
N VAL A 313 -4.45 -5.50 1.14
CA VAL A 313 -5.73 -4.84 1.40
C VAL A 313 -6.83 -5.61 0.68
N TYR A 314 -7.81 -6.08 1.43
CA TYR A 314 -9.10 -6.48 0.92
C TYR A 314 -10.08 -5.34 1.19
N HIS A 315 -10.76 -4.88 0.15
CA HIS A 315 -11.68 -3.77 0.26
C HIS A 315 -12.94 -4.05 -0.54
N GLU A 316 -14.10 -3.80 0.05
CA GLU A 316 -15.39 -3.87 -0.61
C GLU A 316 -16.13 -2.54 -0.44
N TYR A 317 -16.47 -1.91 -1.55
CA TYR A 317 -17.20 -0.65 -1.54
C TYR A 317 -18.16 -0.56 -2.71
N GLY A 318 -19.26 0.13 -2.51
CA GLY A 318 -20.22 0.34 -3.58
C GLY A 318 -21.11 1.55 -3.38
N VAL A 319 -21.95 1.79 -4.37
CA VAL A 319 -23.02 2.76 -4.36
C VAL A 319 -24.30 2.04 -4.79
N ILE A 320 -25.33 2.11 -3.96
CA ILE A 320 -26.65 1.53 -4.18
C ILE A 320 -27.67 2.68 -4.20
N ASN A 321 -28.26 2.95 -5.37
CA ASN A 321 -29.25 4.00 -5.59
C ASN A 321 -28.79 5.38 -5.06
N GLY A 322 -27.51 5.70 -5.29
CA GLY A 322 -26.90 6.96 -4.86
C GLY A 322 -26.54 7.03 -3.37
N LYS A 323 -26.74 5.95 -2.60
CA LYS A 323 -26.25 5.82 -1.23
C LYS A 323 -24.97 4.98 -1.21
N GLU A 324 -23.99 5.41 -0.42
CA GLU A 324 -22.75 4.65 -0.24
C GLU A 324 -23.03 3.35 0.53
N TYR A 325 -22.42 2.27 0.06
CA TYR A 325 -22.35 0.97 0.71
C TYR A 325 -20.90 0.74 1.13
N ASP A 326 -20.69 0.73 2.44
CA ASP A 326 -19.40 0.41 3.04
C ASP A 326 -19.38 -1.08 3.38
N GLY A 327 -18.58 -1.84 2.63
CA GLY A 327 -18.47 -3.28 2.77
C GLY A 327 -17.40 -3.71 3.76
N LYS A 328 -16.91 -4.94 3.59
CA LYS A 328 -15.86 -5.49 4.45
C LYS A 328 -14.48 -4.97 4.04
N HIS A 329 -13.70 -4.54 5.04
CA HIS A 329 -12.32 -4.08 4.86
C HIS A 329 -11.37 -4.86 5.76
N GLU A 330 -10.38 -5.53 5.16
CA GLU A 330 -9.35 -6.27 5.88
C GLU A 330 -7.98 -5.91 5.31
N TRP A 331 -6.95 -5.94 6.14
CA TRP A 331 -5.63 -5.56 5.68
C TRP A 331 -4.54 -6.09 6.60
N SER A 332 -3.36 -6.27 6.03
CA SER A 332 -2.16 -6.71 6.74
C SER A 332 -0.93 -6.00 6.20
N LEU A 333 -0.05 -5.60 7.11
CA LEU A 333 1.23 -4.97 6.78
C LEU A 333 2.34 -5.86 7.33
N THR A 334 3.26 -6.23 6.46
CA THR A 334 4.47 -7.00 6.79
C THR A 334 5.68 -6.27 6.23
N SER A 335 6.84 -6.46 6.85
CA SER A 335 8.03 -5.72 6.47
C SER A 335 9.31 -6.37 6.94
N GLU A 336 10.39 -6.20 6.16
CA GLU A 336 11.74 -6.66 6.45
C GLU A 336 12.75 -5.57 6.13
N SER A 337 13.88 -5.52 6.85
CA SER A 337 14.88 -4.47 6.63
C SER A 337 16.29 -4.92 6.98
N ASN A 338 17.28 -4.39 6.26
CA ASN A 338 18.70 -4.59 6.50
C ASN A 338 19.43 -3.24 6.44
N PHE A 339 20.41 -3.03 7.32
CA PHE A 339 21.12 -1.76 7.46
C PHE A 339 22.62 -1.92 7.29
N SER A 340 23.23 -0.96 6.60
CA SER A 340 24.69 -0.79 6.65
C SER A 340 25.14 -0.25 8.02
N LYS A 341 26.43 -0.44 8.32
CA LYS A 341 26.99 -0.23 9.67
C LYS A 341 27.16 1.25 10.06
N ASP A 342 26.96 2.19 9.15
CA ASP A 342 27.24 3.61 9.34
C ASP A 342 25.93 4.41 9.30
N LEU A 343 25.33 4.59 10.48
CA LEU A 343 24.10 5.37 10.66
C LEU A 343 24.31 6.44 11.73
N THR A 344 24.22 7.71 11.33
CA THR A 344 24.19 8.84 12.25
C THR A 344 22.86 9.57 12.04
N VAL A 345 22.01 9.58 13.05
CA VAL A 345 20.68 10.22 12.97
C VAL A 345 20.53 11.11 14.21
N GLU A 346 19.91 12.26 14.05
CA GLU A 346 19.31 13.07 15.11
C GLU A 346 17.98 13.61 14.57
N GLY A 347 16.84 13.06 15.01
CA GLY A 347 15.49 13.45 14.56
C GLY A 347 14.65 12.31 14.00
N SER A 348 13.68 12.62 13.14
CA SER A 348 12.84 11.66 12.42
C SER A 348 12.88 11.85 10.91
N PHE A 349 12.78 10.75 10.17
CA PHE A 349 12.75 10.75 8.71
C PHE A 349 11.84 9.63 8.19
N LEU A 350 11.10 9.91 7.12
CA LEU A 350 10.25 9.02 6.37
C LEU A 350 10.59 9.18 4.89
N LEU A 351 10.77 8.07 4.19
CA LEU A 351 10.91 8.03 2.73
C LEU A 351 10.26 6.77 2.22
N GLY A 352 9.33 6.90 1.30
CA GLY A 352 8.62 5.77 0.74
C GLY A 352 7.89 6.13 -0.54
N ALA A 353 6.80 5.43 -0.79
CA ALA A 353 5.97 5.64 -1.96
C ALA A 353 4.52 5.95 -1.56
N ASN A 354 3.93 6.93 -2.24
CA ASN A 354 2.49 7.10 -2.29
C ASN A 354 1.95 6.40 -3.54
N PHE A 355 0.81 5.73 -3.43
CA PHE A 355 0.07 5.17 -4.56
C PHE A 355 -1.30 5.82 -4.57
N GLN A 356 -1.61 6.53 -5.65
CA GLN A 356 -2.96 6.98 -5.90
C GLN A 356 -3.65 5.98 -6.83
N LEU A 357 -4.60 5.23 -6.26
CA LEU A 357 -5.50 4.37 -7.02
C LEU A 357 -6.79 5.14 -7.31
N GLY A 358 -7.29 5.05 -8.54
CA GLY A 358 -8.60 5.59 -8.92
C GLY A 358 -9.38 4.59 -9.76
N ILE A 359 -10.65 4.38 -9.44
CA ILE A 359 -11.58 3.55 -10.20
C ILE A 359 -12.85 4.37 -10.44
N GLY A 360 -13.24 4.53 -11.69
CA GLY A 360 -14.41 5.32 -12.04
C GLY A 360 -14.95 5.04 -13.41
N LEU A 361 -15.98 5.79 -13.79
CA LEU A 361 -16.44 5.87 -15.17
C LEU A 361 -15.34 6.45 -16.08
N PRO A 362 -15.44 6.31 -17.41
CA PRO A 362 -14.43 6.81 -18.33
C PRO A 362 -13.99 8.23 -18.04
N MET A 363 -12.70 8.48 -18.27
CA MET A 363 -12.02 9.73 -17.96
C MET A 363 -12.04 10.13 -16.48
N GLN A 364 -12.39 9.20 -15.59
CA GLN A 364 -12.71 9.46 -14.17
C GLN A 364 -13.69 10.63 -14.02
N SER A 365 -14.66 10.66 -14.95
CA SER A 365 -15.82 11.57 -14.94
C SER A 365 -16.48 11.61 -13.57
N LEU A 366 -16.68 10.43 -13.00
CA LEU A 366 -17.02 10.20 -11.62
C LEU A 366 -16.31 8.92 -11.17
N GLY A 367 -15.58 8.98 -10.06
CA GLY A 367 -14.84 7.84 -9.54
C GLY A 367 -14.55 7.96 -8.06
N VAL A 368 -14.11 6.84 -7.50
CA VAL A 368 -13.58 6.75 -6.14
C VAL A 368 -12.16 6.22 -6.20
N GLY A 369 -11.40 6.38 -5.15
CA GLY A 369 -10.09 5.80 -5.07
C GLY A 369 -9.47 5.97 -3.70
N PHE A 370 -8.18 5.68 -3.62
CA PHE A 370 -7.45 5.68 -2.37
C PHE A 370 -6.05 6.23 -2.59
N ASP A 371 -5.61 7.08 -1.67
CA ASP A 371 -4.20 7.37 -1.48
C ASP A 371 -3.65 6.37 -0.47
N LEU A 372 -2.58 5.71 -0.86
CA LEU A 372 -1.83 4.81 0.00
C LEU A 372 -0.42 5.34 0.17
N GLN A 373 -0.04 5.75 1.38
CA GLN A 373 1.37 5.93 1.72
C GLN A 373 1.91 4.62 2.28
N LEU A 374 3.03 4.14 1.72
CA LEU A 374 3.79 3.01 2.25
C LEU A 374 5.24 3.45 2.40
N ALA A 375 5.74 3.51 3.64
CA ALA A 375 7.09 4.01 3.89
C ALA A 375 7.75 3.37 5.11
N PRO A 376 9.05 3.08 5.09
CA PRO A 376 9.84 3.01 6.31
C PRO A 376 9.91 4.39 6.99
N GLN A 377 9.68 4.41 8.29
CA GLN A 377 9.85 5.57 9.15
C GLN A 377 10.93 5.30 10.19
N PHE A 378 11.87 6.25 10.28
CA PHE A 378 12.94 6.26 11.26
C PHE A 378 12.63 7.31 12.32
N THR A 379 12.59 6.89 13.57
CA THR A 379 12.40 7.79 14.72
C THR A 379 13.55 7.60 15.71
N ILE A 380 14.14 8.70 16.18
CA ILE A 380 14.98 8.65 17.38
C ILE A 380 14.19 9.09 18.59
N ASP A 381 14.12 8.20 19.56
CA ASP A 381 13.66 8.53 20.89
C ASP A 381 14.87 8.89 21.77
N GLY A 382 15.19 10.18 21.93
CA GLY A 382 16.13 10.67 22.96
C GLY A 382 17.18 11.68 22.48
N SER A 383 17.45 12.71 23.29
CA SER A 383 18.47 13.71 22.96
C SER A 383 19.88 13.28 23.39
N ILE A 384 20.84 13.37 22.46
CA ILE A 384 22.27 13.15 22.76
C ILE A 384 22.96 14.52 22.96
N SER A 385 22.58 15.27 23.99
CA SER A 385 23.37 16.44 24.37
C SER A 385 24.60 16.02 25.19
N PRO A 386 25.84 16.41 24.81
CA PRO A 386 27.01 16.22 25.64
C PRO A 386 26.92 17.12 26.89
N VAL A 387 27.18 16.55 28.06
CA VAL A 387 27.22 17.32 29.31
C VAL A 387 28.47 18.21 29.30
N LYS A 388 28.26 19.52 29.49
CA LYS A 388 29.33 20.48 29.78
C LYS A 388 29.85 20.25 31.21
N ASN A 389 30.66 19.21 31.42
CA ASN A 389 31.65 19.03 32.50
C ASN A 389 31.90 17.52 32.76
N PRO A 390 32.94 16.91 32.17
CA PRO A 390 33.32 15.51 32.44
C PRO A 390 34.08 15.34 33.77
N GLY A 391 33.73 16.12 34.80
CA GLY A 391 34.42 16.15 36.08
C GLY A 391 34.04 14.98 37.00
N ALA A 392 34.78 13.88 36.91
CA ALA A 392 35.21 12.99 38.01
C ALA A 392 34.18 12.46 39.04
N GLN A 393 32.89 12.32 38.73
CA GLN A 393 31.99 11.47 39.52
C GLN A 393 31.36 10.39 38.64
N ILE A 394 31.31 9.15 39.16
CA ILE A 394 30.60 8.02 38.56
C ILE A 394 29.13 8.43 38.39
N ASN A 395 28.71 8.72 37.16
CA ASN A 395 27.34 9.15 36.87
C ASN A 395 26.53 8.02 36.26
N THR A 396 25.98 7.16 37.12
CA THR A 396 25.10 6.06 36.71
C THR A 396 23.72 6.53 36.28
N ASP A 397 23.27 7.67 36.79
CA ASP A 397 21.98 8.28 36.46
C ASP A 397 21.93 8.67 34.98
N LEU A 398 23.09 9.04 34.42
CA LEU A 398 23.21 9.41 33.02
C LEU A 398 23.01 8.21 32.08
N TYR A 399 23.52 7.03 32.43
CA TYR A 399 23.20 5.80 31.70
C TYR A 399 21.72 5.47 31.82
N GLU A 400 21.14 5.51 33.03
CA GLU A 400 19.71 5.23 33.22
C GLU A 400 18.79 6.19 32.45
N LEU A 401 19.20 7.45 32.34
CA LEU A 401 18.50 8.48 31.57
C LEU A 401 18.65 8.29 30.05
N LYS A 402 19.80 7.77 29.60
CA LYS A 402 20.14 7.65 28.17
C LYS A 402 19.95 6.25 27.59
N LYS A 403 19.82 5.20 28.39
CA LYS A 403 19.75 3.79 27.91
C LYS A 403 18.49 3.46 27.11
N LYS A 404 17.48 4.32 27.20
CA LYS A 404 16.27 4.24 26.37
C LYS A 404 16.47 4.84 24.98
N ALA A 405 17.58 5.55 24.74
CA ALA A 405 17.90 6.12 23.45
C ALA A 405 17.99 5.03 22.38
N ASN A 406 17.16 5.14 21.36
CA ASN A 406 17.05 4.13 20.32
C ASN A 406 16.69 4.77 18.97
N ILE A 407 16.98 4.03 17.90
CA ILE A 407 16.44 4.23 16.57
C ILE A 407 15.35 3.19 16.39
N ARG A 408 14.12 3.65 16.16
CA ARG A 408 12.99 2.81 15.79
C ARG A 408 12.78 2.91 14.29
N LEU A 409 12.67 1.75 13.66
CA LEU A 409 12.20 1.61 12.30
C LEU A 409 10.80 1.03 12.33
N ASP A 410 9.89 1.74 11.69
CA ASP A 410 8.51 1.32 11.51
C ASP A 410 8.17 1.21 10.02
N ALA A 411 7.28 0.30 9.65
CA ALA A 411 6.56 0.36 8.39
C ALA A 411 5.27 1.15 8.63
N VAL A 412 5.07 2.22 7.89
CA VAL A 412 3.87 3.05 7.95
C VAL A 412 3.01 2.76 6.72
N ALA A 413 1.72 2.51 6.95
CA ALA A 413 0.71 2.44 5.91
C ALA A 413 -0.43 3.40 6.25
N ASN A 414 -0.66 4.40 5.40
CA ASN A 414 -1.82 5.31 5.51
C ASN A 414 -2.72 5.12 4.30
N ILE A 415 -3.99 4.82 4.52
CA ILE A 415 -5.01 4.65 3.48
C ILE A 415 -6.07 5.73 3.66
N SER A 416 -6.27 6.53 2.61
CA SER A 416 -7.27 7.60 2.59
C SER A 416 -8.14 7.51 1.35
N PRO A 417 -9.47 7.38 1.47
CA PRO A 417 -10.36 7.41 0.32
C PRO A 417 -10.36 8.80 -0.31
N CYS A 418 -10.57 8.84 -1.61
CA CYS A 418 -10.75 10.04 -2.39
C CYS A 418 -11.86 9.84 -3.44
N ALA A 419 -12.40 10.95 -3.91
CA ALA A 419 -13.31 10.98 -5.05
C ALA A 419 -12.68 11.74 -6.22
N PHE A 420 -13.02 11.31 -7.43
CA PHE A 420 -12.60 11.95 -8.67
C PHE A 420 -13.82 12.49 -9.42
N VAL A 421 -13.72 13.73 -9.89
CA VAL A 421 -14.70 14.35 -10.78
C VAL A 421 -13.94 14.99 -11.93
N ASN A 422 -14.30 14.66 -13.17
CA ASN A 422 -13.58 15.10 -14.38
C ASN A 422 -12.08 14.75 -14.38
N GLY A 423 -11.69 13.66 -13.71
CA GLY A 423 -10.29 13.28 -13.54
C GLY A 423 -9.51 14.15 -12.55
N GLU A 424 -10.16 15.11 -11.89
CA GLU A 424 -9.58 15.85 -10.77
C GLU A 424 -9.99 15.21 -9.44
N LYS A 425 -9.03 15.10 -8.53
CA LYS A 425 -9.26 14.60 -7.17
C LYS A 425 -9.90 15.71 -6.32
N ILE A 426 -11.05 15.43 -5.72
CA ILE A 426 -11.84 16.46 -5.01
C ILE A 426 -11.91 16.27 -3.48
N TRP A 427 -11.63 15.07 -2.94
CA TRP A 427 -11.66 14.79 -1.50
C TRP A 427 -10.40 14.04 -1.08
N SER A 428 -9.74 14.48 -0.01
CA SER A 428 -8.64 13.77 0.65
C SER A 428 -8.74 13.92 2.18
N ALA A 429 -8.02 13.09 2.93
CA ALA A 429 -8.06 13.10 4.40
C ALA A 429 -7.66 14.44 5.03
N GLU A 430 -6.93 15.29 4.30
CA GLU A 430 -6.57 16.65 4.76
C GLU A 430 -7.80 17.56 4.95
N GLU A 431 -8.91 17.29 4.25
CA GLU A 431 -10.12 18.13 4.33
C GLU A 431 -11.05 17.79 5.51
N GLY A 432 -10.68 16.83 6.36
CA GLY A 432 -11.40 16.52 7.61
C GLY A 432 -12.84 16.00 7.42
N LYS A 433 -13.21 15.59 6.20
CA LYS A 433 -14.55 15.11 5.83
C LYS A 433 -14.62 13.62 5.49
N ASN A 434 -13.51 12.90 5.54
CA ASN A 434 -13.48 11.47 5.21
C ASN A 434 -13.97 10.62 6.39
N HIS A 435 -14.96 9.76 6.12
CA HIS A 435 -15.52 8.83 7.11
C HIS A 435 -14.60 7.65 7.44
N PHE A 436 -13.61 7.37 6.59
CA PHE A 436 -12.64 6.30 6.75
C PHE A 436 -11.24 6.85 6.47
N SER A 437 -10.35 6.83 7.45
CA SER A 437 -8.91 6.96 7.24
C SER A 437 -8.22 5.97 8.16
N LEU A 438 -7.28 5.21 7.60
CA LEU A 438 -6.67 4.09 8.29
C LEU A 438 -5.17 4.29 8.31
N SER A 439 -4.59 4.27 9.50
CA SER A 439 -3.14 4.35 9.70
C SER A 439 -2.67 3.15 10.50
N LYS A 440 -1.67 2.41 9.99
CA LYS A 440 -0.84 1.52 10.82
C LYS A 440 0.58 2.03 10.84
N THR A 441 1.17 1.73 11.97
CA THR A 441 2.60 1.67 12.15
C THR A 441 2.92 0.27 12.67
N VAL A 442 3.72 -0.50 11.92
CA VAL A 442 4.22 -1.81 12.37
C VAL A 442 5.70 -1.65 12.72
N PRO A 443 6.10 -1.90 13.99
CA PRO A 443 7.50 -1.80 14.37
C PRO A 443 8.27 -2.93 13.70
N ILE A 444 9.25 -2.57 12.87
CA ILE A 444 10.13 -3.51 12.19
C ILE A 444 11.28 -3.88 13.11
N ARG A 445 11.94 -2.84 13.65
CA ARG A 445 13.15 -3.01 14.42
C ARG A 445 13.37 -1.84 15.36
N THR A 446 13.93 -2.13 16.54
CA THR A 446 14.44 -1.12 17.46
C THR A 446 15.91 -1.41 17.74
N ILE A 447 16.76 -0.43 17.49
CA ILE A 447 18.20 -0.54 17.71
C ILE A 447 18.60 0.50 18.75
N TYR A 448 19.28 0.08 19.82
CA TYR A 448 19.55 0.93 20.96
C TYR A 448 20.93 1.58 20.89
N LEU A 449 21.05 2.75 21.50
CA LEU A 449 22.34 3.42 21.66
C LEU A 449 23.18 2.80 22.77
N PHE A 450 22.58 2.17 23.76
CA PHE A 450 23.30 1.55 24.89
C PHE A 450 22.80 0.12 25.14
N PRO A 451 23.68 -0.79 25.57
CA PRO A 451 23.31 -2.15 25.98
C PRO A 451 22.45 -2.13 27.22
N GLU A 452 21.68 -3.20 27.43
CA GLU A 452 21.03 -3.50 28.71
C GLU A 452 21.74 -4.66 29.39
N PHE A 453 22.01 -4.49 30.68
CA PHE A 453 22.68 -5.49 31.51
C PHE A 453 21.69 -6.06 32.53
N SER A 454 21.72 -7.38 32.75
CA SER A 454 21.06 -7.99 33.90
C SER A 454 21.77 -7.60 35.21
N GLU A 455 21.21 -8.03 36.34
CA GLU A 455 21.94 -7.97 37.61
C GLU A 455 23.27 -8.73 37.52
N LEU A 456 24.31 -8.18 38.17
CA LEU A 456 25.63 -8.80 38.24
C LEU A 456 25.59 -9.97 39.22
N ALA A 457 25.98 -11.15 38.77
CA ALA A 457 26.31 -12.28 39.63
C ALA A 457 27.82 -12.33 39.82
N ILE A 458 28.25 -12.29 41.09
CA ILE A 458 29.66 -12.20 41.49
C ILE A 458 30.03 -13.42 42.31
N GLN A 459 31.11 -14.10 41.94
CA GLN A 459 31.71 -15.18 42.71
C GLN A 459 33.15 -14.84 43.05
N THR A 460 33.51 -14.94 44.32
CA THR A 460 34.88 -14.70 44.79
C THR A 460 35.58 -15.97 45.19
N ASP A 461 36.89 -15.98 45.02
CA ASP A 461 37.75 -17.01 45.58
C ASP A 461 38.76 -16.46 46.60
N ILE A 462 39.35 -17.39 47.33
CA ILE A 462 40.30 -17.12 48.42
C ILE A 462 41.66 -16.61 47.88
N SER A 463 41.90 -16.74 46.57
CA SER A 463 43.11 -16.29 45.87
C SER A 463 43.06 -14.82 45.45
N GLY A 464 41.96 -14.11 45.72
CA GLY A 464 41.81 -12.69 45.35
C GLY A 464 41.36 -12.50 43.90
N LYS A 465 40.57 -13.45 43.38
CA LYS A 465 39.89 -13.34 42.09
C LYS A 465 38.38 -13.18 42.27
N ALA A 466 37.78 -12.35 41.43
CA ALA A 466 36.33 -12.23 41.31
C ALA A 466 35.88 -12.53 39.89
N ASP A 467 35.01 -13.54 39.75
CA ASP A 467 34.33 -13.86 38.51
C ASP A 467 32.98 -13.13 38.48
N ILE A 468 32.83 -12.23 37.51
CA ILE A 468 31.64 -11.39 37.33
C ILE A 468 30.91 -11.86 36.07
N SER A 469 29.62 -12.08 36.21
CA SER A 469 28.74 -12.50 35.14
C SER A 469 27.49 -11.63 35.04
N SER A 470 27.08 -11.32 33.81
CA SER A 470 25.78 -10.71 33.51
C SER A 470 25.32 -11.11 32.11
N THR A 471 24.00 -11.11 31.92
CA THR A 471 23.40 -11.21 30.60
C THR A 471 23.35 -9.82 29.99
N VAL A 472 23.80 -9.70 28.75
CA VAL A 472 23.70 -8.46 27.98
C VAL A 472 22.66 -8.65 26.88
N THR A 473 21.74 -7.72 26.74
CA THR A 473 20.64 -7.80 25.77
C THR A 473 20.59 -6.53 24.90
N ARG A 474 19.82 -6.63 23.80
CA ARG A 474 19.55 -5.61 22.77
C ARG A 474 20.61 -5.49 21.66
N ASP A 475 20.14 -5.16 20.47
CA ASP A 475 20.99 -4.78 19.33
C ASP A 475 21.43 -3.33 19.46
N LEU A 476 22.68 -3.05 19.09
CA LEU A 476 23.29 -1.71 19.23
C LEU A 476 23.55 -1.07 17.87
N ILE A 477 23.33 0.25 17.81
CA ILE A 477 23.55 1.04 16.59
C ILE A 477 25.02 0.96 16.17
N PHE A 478 25.93 1.07 17.14
CA PHE A 478 27.36 0.99 16.93
C PHE A 478 27.96 -0.23 17.65
N PRO A 479 29.02 -0.85 17.11
CA PRO A 479 29.74 -1.89 17.83
C PRO A 479 30.45 -1.29 19.05
N GLN A 480 30.02 -1.70 20.24
CA GLN A 480 30.53 -1.20 21.50
C GLN A 480 31.39 -2.24 22.22
N GLN A 481 32.54 -1.78 22.72
CA GLN A 481 33.32 -2.57 23.65
C GLN A 481 32.69 -2.44 25.04
N ILE A 482 32.25 -3.57 25.60
CA ILE A 482 31.55 -3.64 26.88
C ILE A 482 32.37 -4.44 27.90
N GLY A 483 32.17 -4.18 29.18
CA GLY A 483 32.99 -4.77 30.23
C GLY A 483 32.52 -4.42 31.63
N TYR A 484 33.36 -4.68 32.61
CA TYR A 484 33.13 -4.30 34.01
C TYR A 484 34.23 -3.36 34.50
N ALA A 485 33.83 -2.34 35.26
CA ALA A 485 34.70 -1.45 35.98
C ALA A 485 34.61 -1.74 37.48
N LEU A 486 35.76 -1.87 38.14
CA LEU A 486 35.87 -2.10 39.56
C LEU A 486 36.27 -0.82 40.28
N TYR A 487 35.51 -0.47 41.31
CA TYR A 487 35.73 0.69 42.16
C TYR A 487 36.01 0.29 43.60
N ASP A 488 36.80 1.09 44.31
CA ASP A 488 36.93 0.97 45.76
C ASP A 488 35.87 1.79 46.51
N ASP A 489 35.93 1.73 47.84
CA ASP A 489 35.02 2.44 48.77
C ASP A 489 35.03 3.96 48.63
N ASN A 490 36.10 4.53 48.06
CA ASN A 490 36.22 5.95 47.80
C ASN A 490 35.71 6.34 46.41
N ASN A 491 35.11 5.40 45.67
CA ASN A 491 34.73 5.53 44.27
C ASN A 491 35.92 5.79 43.32
N GLU A 492 37.13 5.37 43.70
CA GLU A 492 38.28 5.42 42.80
C GLU A 492 38.29 4.18 41.89
N LEU A 493 38.46 4.40 40.60
CA LEU A 493 38.58 3.34 39.61
C LEU A 493 39.87 2.54 39.86
N LYS A 494 39.75 1.23 40.05
CA LYS A 494 40.90 0.33 40.24
C LYS A 494 41.22 -0.49 39.00
N GLU A 495 40.20 -1.00 38.33
CA GLU A 495 40.40 -1.85 37.16
C GLU A 495 39.22 -1.75 36.19
N ILE A 496 39.48 -1.92 34.91
CA ILE A 496 38.43 -2.15 33.90
C ILE A 496 38.85 -3.33 33.04
N VAL A 497 37.97 -4.33 32.97
CA VAL A 497 38.13 -5.47 32.06
C VAL A 497 37.03 -5.41 31.01
N TYR A 498 37.42 -5.50 29.75
CA TYR A 498 36.51 -5.52 28.62
C TYR A 498 36.39 -6.93 28.04
N ALA A 499 35.21 -7.25 27.53
CA ALA A 499 35.03 -8.39 26.66
C ALA A 499 35.93 -8.25 25.41
N PRO A 500 36.46 -9.38 24.89
CA PRO A 500 37.30 -9.38 23.70
C PRO A 500 36.50 -8.97 22.46
N ASP A 501 35.24 -9.38 22.39
CA ASP A 501 34.34 -9.12 21.28
C ASP A 501 33.51 -7.85 21.54
N LYS A 502 33.24 -7.08 20.48
CA LYS A 502 32.33 -5.92 20.56
C LYS A 502 30.88 -6.39 20.41
N LEU A 503 29.99 -5.79 21.20
CA LEU A 503 28.56 -6.00 21.08
C LEU A 503 27.99 -5.07 19.99
N GLN A 504 27.27 -5.64 19.02
CA GLN A 504 26.47 -4.88 18.04
C GLN A 504 25.22 -5.65 17.63
N PHE A 505 25.33 -6.98 17.51
CA PHE A 505 24.28 -7.87 16.99
C PHE A 505 24.29 -9.22 17.73
N ASN A 506 23.11 -9.73 18.05
CA ASN A 506 22.90 -10.90 18.92
C ASN A 506 23.42 -12.26 18.38
N LYS A 507 24.18 -12.30 17.27
CA LYS A 507 24.69 -13.55 16.66
C LYS A 507 26.15 -13.89 17.03
N ASP A 508 26.99 -12.90 17.35
CA ASP A 508 28.43 -13.11 17.55
C ASP A 508 28.90 -12.88 19.00
N PHE A 509 28.06 -12.30 19.86
CA PHE A 509 28.43 -12.01 21.25
C PHE A 509 28.12 -13.18 22.19
N LYS A 510 29.10 -13.63 22.96
CA LYS A 510 28.91 -14.68 23.97
C LYS A 510 28.09 -14.18 25.15
N ASN A 511 26.92 -14.77 25.36
CA ASN A 511 26.00 -14.46 26.45
C ASN A 511 25.75 -15.73 27.29
N PRO A 512 25.87 -15.72 28.64
CA PRO A 512 26.23 -14.59 29.51
C PRO A 512 27.68 -14.11 29.33
N MET A 513 27.91 -12.81 29.59
CA MET A 513 29.24 -12.19 29.61
C MET A 513 29.93 -12.49 30.94
N ASN A 514 30.93 -13.37 30.90
CA ASN A 514 31.72 -13.77 32.06
C ASN A 514 33.13 -13.21 31.95
N LEU A 515 33.53 -12.36 32.90
CA LEU A 515 34.87 -11.78 32.96
C LEU A 515 35.43 -11.92 34.38
N SER A 516 36.73 -12.15 34.46
CA SER A 516 37.46 -12.28 35.72
C SER A 516 38.23 -11.00 36.02
N LEU A 517 38.27 -10.62 37.29
CA LEU A 517 39.19 -9.62 37.85
C LEU A 517 40.17 -10.34 38.77
N ASP A 518 41.45 -10.02 38.65
CA ASP A 518 42.54 -10.63 39.41
C ASP A 518 43.18 -9.61 40.37
N HIS A 519 44.02 -10.07 41.30
CA HIS A 519 44.81 -9.22 42.20
C HIS A 519 44.00 -8.35 43.19
N LEU A 520 42.82 -8.81 43.60
CA LEU A 520 42.01 -8.12 44.60
C LEU A 520 42.66 -8.20 45.98
N LYS A 521 42.75 -7.05 46.66
CA LYS A 521 43.28 -6.98 48.03
C LYS A 521 42.25 -7.48 49.03
N HIS A 522 42.66 -8.43 49.88
CA HIS A 522 41.85 -8.89 51.01
C HIS A 522 41.47 -7.73 51.95
N ASN A 523 40.23 -7.76 52.46
CA ASN A 523 39.64 -6.75 53.36
C ASN A 523 39.49 -5.34 52.76
N THR A 524 39.41 -5.22 51.44
CA THR A 524 39.05 -3.96 50.77
C THR A 524 37.66 -4.16 50.14
N LEU A 525 36.70 -3.28 50.43
CA LEU A 525 35.38 -3.36 49.82
C LEU A 525 35.47 -2.80 48.38
N PHE A 526 34.85 -3.51 47.45
CA PHE A 526 34.84 -3.16 46.02
C PHE A 526 33.41 -3.16 45.47
N ILE A 527 33.17 -2.31 44.47
CA ILE A 527 31.90 -2.15 43.78
C ILE A 527 32.13 -2.34 42.27
N PRO A 528 31.65 -3.45 41.68
CA PRO A 528 31.68 -3.62 40.23
C PRO A 528 30.49 -2.94 39.55
N LEU A 529 30.74 -2.33 38.39
CA LEU A 529 29.76 -1.66 37.54
C LEU A 529 29.92 -2.11 36.09
N SER A 530 28.82 -2.24 35.34
CA SER A 530 28.91 -2.45 33.89
C SER A 530 29.44 -1.19 33.22
N SER A 531 30.28 -1.36 32.20
CA SER A 531 31.02 -0.30 31.54
C SER A 531 30.94 -0.42 30.02
N THR A 532 30.88 0.72 29.33
CA THR A 532 30.97 0.82 27.87
C THR A 532 32.06 1.80 27.46
N ARG A 533 32.83 1.46 26.42
CA ARG A 533 33.89 2.32 25.90
C ARG A 533 33.37 3.15 24.72
N SER A 534 33.06 4.44 24.96
CA SER A 534 32.79 5.43 23.91
C SER A 534 33.75 6.64 24.06
N ARG A 535 33.67 7.66 23.18
CA ARG A 535 34.42 8.93 23.37
C ARG A 535 34.12 9.62 24.72
N SER A 536 33.06 9.19 25.40
CA SER A 536 32.76 9.42 26.82
C SER A 536 32.53 8.06 27.51
N THR A 537 33.11 7.79 28.69
CA THR A 537 32.92 6.52 29.39
C THR A 537 31.59 6.52 30.15
N TRP A 538 30.73 5.49 30.00
CA TRP A 538 29.41 5.40 30.66
C TRP A 538 29.31 4.15 31.54
N GLN A 539 28.65 4.26 32.71
CA GLN A 539 28.62 3.20 33.74
C GLN A 539 27.26 3.01 34.40
N THR A 540 26.98 1.83 34.94
CA THR A 540 25.66 1.44 35.50
C THR A 540 25.80 0.80 36.88
N ARG A 541 24.93 1.14 37.85
CA ARG A 541 24.92 0.59 39.22
C ARG A 541 23.92 -0.57 39.34
N PRO A 542 24.32 -1.76 39.80
CA PRO A 542 23.37 -2.72 40.32
C PRO A 542 22.88 -2.29 41.72
N ARG A 543 21.72 -2.80 42.14
CA ARG A 543 21.34 -2.78 43.56
C ARG A 543 22.35 -3.64 44.34
N HIS A 544 23.26 -2.95 45.01
CA HIS A 544 24.29 -3.44 45.97
C HIS A 544 24.56 -4.95 45.98
N SER A 545 25.58 -5.39 45.24
CA SER A 545 26.28 -6.65 45.52
C SER A 545 27.70 -6.31 45.99
N ARG A 546 27.97 -6.63 47.27
CA ARG A 546 29.21 -6.28 47.98
C ARG A 546 30.20 -7.44 47.90
N LEU A 547 31.44 -7.12 47.52
CA LEU A 547 32.60 -7.98 47.63
C LEU A 547 33.27 -7.73 49.00
N ILE A 548 33.26 -8.72 49.90
CA ILE A 548 34.02 -8.67 51.17
C ILE A 548 35.26 -9.51 51.03
#